data_AF-A0A2H0Q1R7-F1
#
_entry.id   AF-A0A2H0Q1R7-F1
#
_cell.length_a   1.000
_cell.length_b   1.000
_cell.length_c   1.000
_cell.angle_alpha   90.00
_cell.angle_beta   90.00
_cell.angle_gamma   90.00
#
_symmetry.space_group_name_H-M   'P 1'
#
loop_
_entity.id
_entity.type
_entity.pdbx_description
1 polymer ?
#
loop_
_entity_poly.entity_id
_entity_poly.type
_entity_poly.pdbx_seq_one_letter_code
_entity_poly.pdbx_strand_id
1 'polypeptide(L)'
;MLKWKNPSNDDQKRLRAITILLDNDERLVRFLFHPTKSQLSMTPEILREKMKSFSSGEQTLLLIAMDIWGTYGGIHFDDLYTNLSPDSFKNCITALAFIKNNLYR
;
A
#
# COMPACT_ATOMS: atom_id res chain seq x y z
N MET A 1 7.36 0.71 12.86
CA MET A 1 5.98 0.47 13.33
C MET A 1 5.21 1.78 13.60
N LEU A 2 4.03 1.96 12.97
CA LEU A 2 3.16 3.14 13.15
C LEU A 2 2.46 3.12 14.52
N LYS A 3 2.20 4.30 15.11
CA LYS A 3 1.56 4.47 16.44
C LYS A 3 0.29 5.31 16.32
N TRP A 4 -0.64 4.86 15.47
CA TRP A 4 -1.90 5.56 15.22
C TRP A 4 -2.76 5.66 16.48
N LYS A 5 -3.34 6.83 16.70
CA LYS A 5 -4.34 7.04 17.76
C LYS A 5 -5.73 6.72 17.21
N ASN A 6 -6.41 5.76 17.82
CA ASN A 6 -7.79 5.37 17.51
C ASN A 6 -8.08 5.09 16.01
N PRO A 7 -7.28 4.26 15.31
CA PRO A 7 -7.60 3.89 13.93
C PRO A 7 -8.91 3.09 13.88
N SER A 8 -9.71 3.28 12.82
CA SER A 8 -10.92 2.48 12.62
C SER A 8 -10.56 1.01 12.36
N ASN A 9 -11.52 0.10 12.52
CA ASN A 9 -11.29 -1.32 12.20
C ASN A 9 -10.91 -1.51 10.72
N ASP A 10 -11.53 -0.76 9.82
CA ASP A 10 -11.24 -0.85 8.40
C ASP A 10 -9.86 -0.28 8.06
N ASP A 11 -9.43 0.79 8.74
CA ASP A 11 -8.06 1.31 8.61
C ASP A 11 -7.02 0.26 9.02
N GLN A 12 -7.27 -0.45 10.12
CA GLN A 12 -6.38 -1.52 10.57
C GLN A 12 -6.30 -2.67 9.55
N LYS A 13 -7.44 -3.05 8.96
CA LYS A 13 -7.48 -4.08 7.91
C LYS A 13 -6.74 -3.63 6.65
N ARG A 14 -6.95 -2.38 6.20
CA ARG A 14 -6.23 -1.81 5.05
C ARG A 14 -4.73 -1.75 5.31
N LEU A 15 -4.31 -1.26 6.48
CA LEU A 15 -2.90 -1.23 6.86
C LEU A 15 -2.29 -2.64 6.88
N ARG A 16 -3.02 -3.63 7.38
CA ARG A 16 -2.56 -5.03 7.38
C ARG A 16 -2.40 -5.58 5.96
N ALA A 17 -3.36 -5.32 5.07
CA ALA A 17 -3.25 -5.71 3.66
C ALA A 17 -2.03 -5.05 3.00
N ILE A 18 -1.81 -3.77 3.25
CA ILE A 18 -0.65 -3.03 2.74
C ILE A 18 0.66 -3.58 3.30
N THR A 19 0.68 -3.95 4.58
CA THR A 19 1.88 -4.55 5.20
C THR A 19 2.21 -5.90 4.57
N ILE A 20 1.20 -6.71 4.22
CA ILE A 20 1.38 -7.96 3.46
C ILE A 20 1.92 -7.67 2.06
N LEU A 21 1.31 -6.72 1.34
CA LEU A 21 1.74 -6.31 -0.01
C LEU A 21 3.21 -5.88 -0.03
N LEU A 22 3.62 -5.08 0.95
CA LEU A 22 4.97 -4.52 1.05
C LEU A 22 5.97 -5.45 1.74
N ASP A 23 5.60 -6.71 1.99
CA ASP A 23 6.42 -7.71 2.67
C ASP A 23 7.03 -7.23 4.00
N ASN A 24 6.24 -6.49 4.78
CA ASN A 24 6.67 -5.84 6.02
C ASN A 24 7.83 -4.84 5.88
N ASP A 25 8.12 -4.32 4.67
CA ASP A 25 9.11 -3.26 4.47
C ASP A 25 8.64 -1.97 5.19
N GLU A 26 9.19 -1.76 6.39
CA GLU A 26 8.85 -0.61 7.23
C GLU A 26 9.18 0.73 6.57
N ARG A 27 10.17 0.80 5.68
CA ARG A 27 10.54 2.04 5.01
C ARG A 27 9.41 2.48 4.08
N LEU A 28 8.83 1.56 3.30
CA LEU A 28 7.72 1.84 2.40
C LEU A 28 6.44 2.17 3.18
N VAL A 29 6.15 1.45 4.27
CA VAL A 29 5.01 1.75 5.14
C VAL A 29 5.13 3.14 5.78
N ARG A 30 6.32 3.50 6.30
CA ARG A 30 6.58 4.81 6.90
C ARG A 30 6.58 5.94 5.87
N PHE A 31 6.95 5.66 4.64
CA PHE A 31 6.84 6.62 3.54
C PHE A 31 5.37 6.98 3.28
N LEU A 32 4.49 5.99 3.22
CA LEU A 32 3.07 6.20 2.89
C LEU A 32 2.27 6.90 4.00
N PHE A 33 2.54 6.58 5.27
CA PHE A 33 1.60 6.90 6.35
C PHE A 33 2.12 7.88 7.38
N HIS A 34 1.22 8.70 7.92
CA HIS A 34 1.53 9.55 9.06
C HIS A 34 1.84 8.68 10.29
N PRO A 35 2.88 8.98 11.10
CA PRO A 35 3.32 8.11 12.18
C PRO A 35 2.28 7.91 13.30
N THR A 36 1.39 8.88 13.51
CA THR A 36 0.43 8.89 14.63
C THR A 36 -1.03 9.05 14.23
N LYS A 37 -1.32 9.22 12.94
CA LYS A 37 -2.68 9.43 12.43
C LYS A 37 -2.96 8.40 11.33
N SER A 38 -4.16 7.85 11.34
CA SER A 38 -4.66 6.89 10.36
C SER A 38 -4.96 7.59 9.02
N GLN A 39 -3.90 8.04 8.34
CA GLN A 39 -3.98 8.76 7.07
C GLN A 39 -2.63 8.71 6.36
N LEU A 40 -2.63 9.01 5.06
CA LEU A 40 -1.41 9.22 4.29
C LEU A 40 -0.55 10.33 4.93
N SER A 41 0.78 10.19 4.80
CA SER A 41 1.75 11.15 5.32
C SER A 41 1.66 12.50 4.60
N MET A 42 1.26 12.48 3.32
CA MET A 42 1.13 13.61 2.41
C MET A 42 -0.06 13.38 1.47
N THR A 43 -0.38 14.36 0.62
CA THR A 43 -1.42 14.17 -0.41
C THR A 43 -0.97 13.12 -1.44
N PRO A 44 -1.92 12.43 -2.11
CA PRO A 44 -1.59 11.48 -3.18
C PRO A 44 -0.64 12.03 -4.25
N GLU A 45 -0.83 13.27 -4.67
CA GLU A 45 -0.02 13.93 -5.69
C GLU A 45 1.44 14.10 -5.23
N ILE A 46 1.64 14.55 -3.99
CA ILE A 46 2.97 14.72 -3.41
C ILE A 46 3.66 13.35 -3.23
N LEU A 47 2.91 12.33 -2.81
CA LEU A 47 3.44 10.97 -2.68
C LEU A 47 3.93 10.45 -4.03
N ARG A 48 3.13 10.56 -5.09
CA ARG A 48 3.51 10.14 -6.45
C ARG A 48 4.77 10.84 -6.95
N GLU A 49 4.92 12.13 -6.69
CA GLU A 49 6.14 12.86 -7.06
C GLU A 49 7.37 12.36 -6.30
N LYS A 50 7.23 12.07 -5.00
CA LYS A 50 8.33 11.55 -4.18
C LYS A 50 8.68 10.08 -4.46
N MET A 51 7.73 9.30 -4.98
CA MET A 51 7.95 7.90 -5.38
C MET A 51 9.02 7.75 -6.47
N LYS A 52 9.30 8.79 -7.26
CA LYS A 52 10.34 8.77 -8.31
C LYS A 52 11.74 8.40 -7.79
N SER A 53 11.97 8.47 -6.48
CA SER A 53 13.22 8.05 -5.83
C SER A 53 13.34 6.54 -5.58
N PHE A 54 12.27 5.77 -5.76
CA PHE A 54 12.22 4.32 -5.58
C PHE A 54 12.36 3.59 -6.93
N SER A 55 12.67 2.30 -6.89
CA SER A 55 12.66 1.44 -8.09
C SER A 55 11.26 1.32 -8.70
N SER A 56 11.16 0.97 -9.99
CA SER A 56 9.87 0.80 -10.67
C SER A 56 8.95 -0.18 -9.94
N GLY A 57 9.47 -1.32 -9.48
CA GLY A 57 8.69 -2.30 -8.71
C GLY A 57 8.18 -1.74 -7.38
N GLU A 58 9.01 -1.00 -6.63
CA GLU A 58 8.57 -0.33 -5.41
C GLU A 58 7.53 0.77 -5.69
N GLN A 59 7.69 1.53 -6.77
CA GLN A 59 6.71 2.53 -7.18
C GLN A 59 5.36 1.87 -7.46
N THR A 60 5.34 0.76 -8.21
CA THR A 60 4.13 -0.03 -8.44
C THR A 60 3.52 -0.53 -7.12
N LEU A 61 4.31 -1.09 -6.21
CA LEU A 61 3.82 -1.53 -4.89
C LEU A 61 3.22 -0.38 -4.07
N LEU A 62 3.86 0.78 -4.05
CA LEU A 62 3.40 1.97 -3.33
C LEU A 62 2.09 2.52 -3.92
N LEU A 63 1.94 2.50 -5.25
CA LEU A 63 0.71 2.90 -5.93
C LEU A 63 -0.44 1.93 -5.62
N ILE A 64 -0.20 0.61 -5.64
CA ILE A 64 -1.21 -0.38 -5.22
C ILE A 64 -1.59 -0.16 -3.75
N ALA A 65 -0.61 0.09 -2.88
CA ALA A 65 -0.85 0.37 -1.47
C ALA A 65 -1.72 1.62 -1.28
N MET A 66 -1.49 2.66 -2.09
CA MET A 66 -2.35 3.84 -2.11
C MET A 66 -3.77 3.48 -2.52
N ASP A 67 -3.98 2.72 -3.60
CA ASP A 67 -5.32 2.26 -4.04
C ASP A 67 -6.05 1.44 -2.97
N ILE A 68 -5.34 0.58 -2.24
CA ILE A 68 -5.90 -0.17 -1.10
C ILE A 68 -6.36 0.78 0.01
N TRP A 69 -5.57 1.83 0.28
CA TRP A 69 -5.88 2.80 1.32
C TRP A 69 -7.10 3.65 0.97
N GLY A 70 -7.15 4.13 -0.26
CA GLY A 70 -8.30 4.73 -0.91
C GLY A 70 -7.98 4.85 -2.39
N THR A 71 -8.95 4.74 -3.28
CA THR A 71 -8.77 4.68 -4.75
C THR A 71 -8.03 5.90 -5.32
N TYR A 72 -6.70 5.91 -5.18
CA TYR A 72 -5.76 7.02 -5.39
C TYR A 72 -4.47 6.57 -6.10
N GLY A 73 -4.28 5.29 -6.35
CA GLY A 73 -3.10 4.70 -7.00
C GLY A 73 -3.21 4.72 -8.53
N GLY A 74 -4.38 4.40 -9.08
CA GLY A 74 -4.61 4.42 -10.53
C GLY A 74 -3.78 3.38 -11.29
N ILE A 75 -3.48 2.25 -10.66
CA ILE A 75 -2.70 1.14 -11.23
C ILE A 75 -3.44 0.50 -12.42
N HIS A 76 -2.72 0.21 -13.50
CA HIS A 76 -3.20 -0.67 -14.55
C HIS A 76 -2.82 -2.12 -14.25
N PHE A 77 -3.67 -3.08 -14.64
CA PHE A 77 -3.43 -4.50 -14.36
C PHE A 77 -2.09 -4.98 -14.95
N ASP A 78 -1.70 -4.43 -16.09
CA ASP A 78 -0.44 -4.71 -16.78
C ASP A 78 0.80 -4.33 -15.97
N ASP A 79 0.70 -3.32 -15.11
CA ASP A 79 1.79 -2.92 -14.22
C ASP A 79 2.16 -4.04 -13.24
N LEU A 80 1.20 -4.92 -12.90
CA LEU A 80 1.41 -6.02 -11.97
C LEU A 80 2.37 -7.07 -12.51
N TYR A 81 2.24 -7.46 -13.77
CA TYR A 81 3.08 -8.52 -14.36
C TYR A 81 4.30 -7.99 -15.11
N THR A 82 4.40 -6.68 -15.33
CA THR A 82 5.57 -6.05 -15.97
C THR A 82 6.60 -5.55 -14.96
N ASN A 83 6.17 -4.99 -13.82
CA ASN A 83 7.06 -4.31 -12.87
C ASN A 83 7.32 -5.09 -11.58
N LEU A 84 6.43 -6.00 -11.19
CA LEU A 84 6.60 -6.77 -9.96
C LEU A 84 7.47 -8.02 -10.20
N SER A 85 8.34 -8.31 -9.25
CA SER A 85 8.99 -9.61 -9.16
C SER A 85 7.93 -10.70 -8.84
N PRO A 86 8.23 -11.99 -9.09
CA PRO A 86 7.31 -13.08 -8.75
C PRO A 86 6.84 -13.07 -7.28
N ASP A 87 7.76 -12.76 -6.34
CA ASP A 87 7.42 -12.69 -4.92
C ASP A 87 6.54 -11.48 -4.60
N SER A 88 6.88 -10.31 -5.14
CA SER A 88 6.06 -9.10 -4.99
C SER A 88 4.67 -9.27 -5.60
N PHE A 89 4.57 -9.96 -6.74
CA PHE A 89 3.29 -10.30 -7.38
C PHE A 89 2.46 -11.22 -6.47
N LYS A 90 3.06 -12.29 -5.94
CA LYS A 90 2.40 -13.19 -4.98
C LYS A 90 1.89 -12.44 -3.74
N ASN A 91 2.69 -11.51 -3.20
CA ASN A 91 2.30 -10.68 -2.07
C ASN A 91 1.12 -9.76 -2.42
N CYS A 92 1.11 -9.19 -3.63
CA CYS A 92 -0.02 -8.43 -4.14
C CYS A 92 -1.31 -9.25 -4.18
N ILE A 93 -1.29 -10.45 -4.77
CA ILE A 93 -2.46 -11.33 -4.81
C ILE A 93 -2.93 -11.70 -3.39
N THR A 94 -1.99 -11.98 -2.49
CA THR A 94 -2.29 -12.31 -1.08
C THR A 94 -2.96 -11.14 -0.35
N ALA A 95 -2.48 -9.91 -0.57
CA ALA A 95 -3.09 -8.70 0.00
C ALA A 95 -4.51 -8.46 -0.54
N LEU A 96 -4.73 -8.64 -1.85
CA LEU A 96 -6.06 -8.52 -2.46
C LEU A 96 -7.04 -9.56 -1.92
N ALA A 97 -6.60 -10.82 -1.79
CA ALA A 97 -7.41 -11.88 -1.18
C ALA A 97 -7.76 -11.56 0.27
N PHE A 98 -6.82 -11.01 1.05
CA PHE A 98 -7.08 -10.55 2.42
C PHE A 98 -8.17 -9.47 2.44
N ILE A 99 -8.10 -8.47 1.56
CA ILE A 99 -9.09 -7.40 1.47
C ILE A 99 -10.48 -7.96 1.17
N LYS A 100 -10.59 -8.82 0.15
CA LYS A 100 -11.87 -9.43 -0.24
C LYS A 100 -12.53 -10.16 0.94
N ASN A 101 -11.75 -10.87 1.74
CA ASN A 101 -12.26 -11.69 2.84
C ASN A 101 -12.58 -10.91 4.13
N ASN A 102 -12.02 -9.70 4.31
CA ASN A 102 -12.08 -8.98 5.59
C ASN A 102 -12.72 -7.57 5.52
N LEU A 103 -12.73 -6.92 4.35
CA LEU A 103 -13.30 -5.58 4.15
C LEU A 103 -14.64 -5.59 3.42
N TYR A 104 -14.85 -6.50 2.46
CA TYR A 104 -16.02 -6.48 1.56
C TYR A 104 -16.81 -7.80 1.58
N ARG A 105 -17.12 -8.31 2.78
CA ARG A 105 -17.99 -9.47 2.97
C ARG A 105 -19.42 -9.19 2.56
#